data_AF-A0A1G1HRC7-F1
#
_entry.id   AF-A0A1G1HRC7-F1
#
_cell.length_a   1.000
_cell.length_b   1.000
_cell.length_c   1.000
_cell.angle_alpha   90.00
_cell.angle_beta   90.00
_cell.angle_gamma   90.00
#
_symmetry.space_group_name_H-M   'P 1'
#
loop_
_entity.id
_entity.type
_entity.pdbx_description
1 polymer ?
#
loop_
_entity_poly.entity_id
_entity_poly.type
_entity_poly.pdbx_seq_one_letter_code
_entity_poly.pdbx_strand_id
1 'polypeptide(L)'
;MLRTYQFQHGINKGKQGKIRSVIKAYRLTAQSIACRQWRLFFENKSGFDKDLDIKYILSSLSGRYKQTCQYQVIGILNSFISNRQNDFVQTVYRSNLNDIIRQKLFYINYHGFW
;
A
#
# COMPACT_ATOMS: atom_id res chain seq x y z
N MET A 1 -33.26 10.05 13.42
CA MET A 1 -32.50 11.31 13.60
C MET A 1 -31.26 11.00 14.42
N LEU A 2 -30.06 11.02 13.82
CA LEU A 2 -28.80 10.80 14.55
C LEU A 2 -28.52 12.03 15.42
N ARG A 3 -28.65 11.89 16.74
CA ARG A 3 -28.28 12.93 17.72
C ARG A 3 -26.77 12.92 17.89
N THR A 4 -26.05 13.63 17.02
CA THR A 4 -24.63 13.91 17.23
C THR A 4 -24.48 15.25 17.95
N TYR A 5 -23.79 15.24 19.09
CA TYR A 5 -23.39 16.45 19.82
C TYR A 5 -21.96 16.83 19.43
N GLN A 6 -21.68 18.13 19.38
CA GLN A 6 -20.34 18.62 19.10
C GLN A 6 -19.40 18.21 20.24
N PHE A 7 -18.38 17.41 19.93
CA PHE A 7 -17.37 17.01 20.89
C PHE A 7 -16.37 18.16 21.11
N GLN A 8 -16.37 18.73 22.30
CA GLN A 8 -15.38 19.72 22.71
C GLN A 8 -14.05 19.00 22.99
N HIS A 9 -13.03 19.26 22.17
CA HIS A 9 -11.72 18.63 22.32
C HIS A 9 -10.75 19.49 23.14
N GLY A 10 -9.93 18.86 23.98
CA GLY A 10 -8.85 19.52 24.75
C GLY A 10 -7.53 19.66 23.98
N ILE A 11 -7.58 19.82 22.64
CA ILE A 11 -6.38 19.94 21.82
C ILE A 11 -5.80 21.35 21.93
N ASN A 12 -4.50 21.45 22.18
CA ASN A 12 -3.78 22.73 22.18
C ASN A 12 -2.75 22.75 21.03
N LYS A 13 -2.15 23.91 20.75
CA LYS A 13 -1.17 24.08 19.68
C LYS A 13 0.01 23.09 19.79
N GLY A 14 0.46 22.79 21.01
CA GLY A 14 1.53 21.82 21.26
C GLY A 14 1.16 20.39 20.86
N LYS A 15 -0.04 19.93 21.25
CA LYS A 15 -0.57 18.60 20.85
C LYS A 15 -0.73 18.50 19.32
N GLN A 16 -1.25 19.56 18.69
CA GLN A 16 -1.36 19.63 17.23
C GLN A 16 0.02 19.53 16.55
N GLY A 17 1.03 20.24 17.07
CA GLY A 17 2.40 20.17 16.58
C GLY A 17 2.98 18.76 16.62
N LYS A 18 2.78 18.04 17.74
CA LYS A 18 3.21 16.64 17.89
C LYS A 18 2.51 15.72 16.89
N ILE A 19 1.21 15.87 16.70
CA ILE A 19 0.47 15.08 15.70
C ILE A 19 1.04 15.34 14.29
N ARG A 20 1.26 16.61 13.93
CA ARG A 20 1.82 16.98 12.63
C ARG A 20 3.23 16.42 12.42
N SER A 21 4.08 16.46 13.44
CA SER A 21 5.44 15.92 13.33
C SER A 21 5.42 14.39 13.14
N VAL A 22 4.57 13.69 13.88
CA VAL A 22 4.37 12.24 13.71
C VAL A 22 3.86 11.91 12.31
N ILE A 23 2.83 12.61 11.81
CA ILE A 23 2.29 12.40 10.46
C ILE A 23 3.37 12.65 9.40
N LYS A 24 4.17 13.71 9.55
CA LYS A 24 5.27 14.02 8.61
C LYS A 24 6.29 12.90 8.59
N ALA A 25 6.75 12.44 9.75
CA ALA A 25 7.68 11.32 9.85
C ALA A 25 7.08 10.02 9.29
N TYR A 26 5.79 9.79 9.51
CA TYR A 26 5.06 8.64 8.98
C TYR A 26 5.03 8.60 7.46
N ARG A 27 4.73 9.73 6.81
CA ARG A 27 4.70 9.82 5.34
C ARG A 27 6.07 9.54 4.71
N LEU A 28 7.13 10.12 5.27
CA LEU A 28 8.50 9.89 4.79
C LEU A 28 8.89 8.41 4.97
N THR A 29 8.57 7.83 6.13
CA THR A 29 8.86 6.42 6.40
C THR A 29 8.07 5.51 5.45
N ALA A 30 6.79 5.81 5.21
CA ALA A 30 5.92 5.07 4.30
C ALA A 30 6.47 5.07 2.86
N GLN A 31 6.94 6.23 2.39
CA GLN A 31 7.56 6.36 1.07
C GLN A 31 8.81 5.48 0.96
N SER A 32 9.72 5.55 1.93
CA SER A 32 10.94 4.73 1.94
C SER A 32 10.63 3.23 1.96
N ILE A 33 9.66 2.80 2.77
CA ILE A 33 9.20 1.40 2.79
C ILE A 33 8.62 1.02 1.43
N ALA A 34 7.74 1.84 0.85
CA ALA A 34 7.11 1.56 -0.44
C ALA A 34 8.16 1.42 -1.56
N CYS A 35 9.13 2.33 -1.63
CA CYS A 35 10.24 2.24 -2.58
C CYS A 35 11.01 0.93 -2.44
N ARG A 36 11.29 0.50 -1.20
CA ARG A 36 11.99 -0.76 -0.94
C ARG A 36 11.16 -1.98 -1.35
N GLN A 37 9.88 -1.98 -1.00
CA GLN A 37 8.94 -3.06 -1.34
C GLN A 37 8.80 -3.19 -2.86
N TRP A 38 8.65 -2.08 -3.59
CA TRP A 38 8.63 -2.10 -5.05
C TRP A 38 9.93 -2.62 -5.65
N ARG A 39 11.07 -2.18 -5.13
CA ARG A 39 12.37 -2.67 -5.59
C ARG A 39 12.46 -4.19 -5.45
N LEU A 40 12.12 -4.75 -4.29
CA LEU A 40 12.14 -6.19 -4.05
C LEU A 40 11.13 -6.95 -4.91
N PHE A 41 9.94 -6.37 -5.10
CA PHE A 41 8.90 -6.91 -5.95
C PHE A 41 9.43 -7.17 -7.37
N PHE A 42 10.16 -6.22 -7.96
CA PHE A 42 10.74 -6.37 -9.29
C PHE A 42 12.04 -7.19 -9.33
N GLU A 43 12.90 -7.07 -8.32
CA GLU A 43 14.18 -7.80 -8.27
C GLU A 43 13.99 -9.30 -8.05
N ASN A 44 13.11 -9.70 -7.13
CA ASN A 44 12.98 -11.09 -6.69
C ASN A 44 11.76 -11.80 -7.27
N LYS A 45 10.94 -11.11 -8.08
CA LYS A 45 9.64 -11.58 -8.60
C LYS A 45 8.75 -12.19 -7.50
N SER A 46 8.87 -11.68 -6.28
CA SER A 46 8.08 -12.10 -5.13
C SER A 46 7.03 -11.04 -4.82
N GLY A 47 5.94 -11.43 -4.15
CA GLY A 47 4.99 -10.48 -3.59
C GLY A 47 5.63 -9.54 -2.56
N PHE A 48 4.86 -8.57 -2.07
CA PHE A 48 5.33 -7.67 -1.01
C PHE A 48 5.49 -8.41 0.33
N ASP A 49 6.54 -8.07 1.07
CA ASP A 49 6.94 -8.76 2.30
C ASP A 49 6.69 -7.92 3.56
N LYS A 50 5.74 -8.36 4.38
CA LYS A 50 5.34 -7.71 5.64
C LYS A 50 6.33 -7.86 6.78
N ASP A 51 7.23 -8.82 6.68
CA ASP A 51 8.21 -9.14 7.71
C ASP A 51 9.63 -8.75 7.26
N LEU A 52 9.76 -8.09 6.11
CA LEU A 52 11.00 -7.48 5.63
C LEU A 52 11.62 -6.62 6.74
N ASP A 53 12.91 -6.79 6.98
CA ASP A 53 13.61 -5.92 7.92
C ASP A 53 13.62 -4.48 7.40
N ILE A 54 13.12 -3.57 8.24
CA ILE A 54 13.06 -2.13 7.97
C ILE A 54 13.78 -1.31 9.06
N LYS A 55 14.52 -1.96 9.96
CA LYS A 55 15.22 -1.29 11.06
C LYS A 55 16.20 -0.24 10.58
N TYR A 56 16.85 -0.48 9.44
CA TYR A 56 17.81 0.44 8.82
C TYR A 56 17.18 1.71 8.25
N ILE A 57 15.85 1.77 8.08
CA ILE A 57 15.19 2.98 7.56
C ILE A 57 15.29 4.08 8.63
N LEU A 58 16.11 5.09 8.36
CA LEU A 58 16.27 6.24 9.23
C LEU A 58 14.95 6.99 9.36
N SER A 59 14.43 7.08 10.58
CA SER A 59 13.16 7.74 10.88
C SER A 59 13.08 8.01 12.38
N SER A 60 12.42 9.12 12.73
CA SER A 60 12.16 9.52 14.12
C SER A 60 11.08 8.68 14.80
N LEU A 61 10.46 7.73 14.09
CA LEU A 61 9.45 6.84 14.62
C LEU A 61 10.09 5.67 15.38
N SER A 62 9.38 5.18 16.40
CA SER A 62 9.78 3.96 17.10
C SER A 62 9.60 2.73 16.20
N GLY A 63 10.26 1.62 16.54
CA GLY A 63 10.16 0.36 15.79
C GLY A 63 8.71 -0.12 15.60
N ARG A 64 7.86 0.04 16.63
CA ARG A 64 6.43 -0.33 16.56
C ARG A 64 5.69 0.49 15.50
N TYR A 65 5.91 1.81 15.47
CA TYR A 65 5.29 2.67 14.47
C TYR A 65 5.78 2.35 13.05
N LYS A 66 7.08 2.01 12.90
CA LYS A 66 7.64 1.58 11.61
C LYS A 66 6.98 0.28 11.13
N GLN A 67 6.82 -0.71 12.02
CA GLN A 67 6.16 -1.97 11.69
C GLN A 67 4.69 -1.75 11.28
N THR A 68 3.93 -0.95 12.03
CA THR A 68 2.56 -0.59 11.63
C THR A 68 2.53 0.09 10.27
N CYS A 69 3.46 1.00 10.00
CA CYS A 69 3.60 1.66 8.71
C CYS A 69 3.86 0.66 7.58
N GLN A 70 4.73 -0.32 7.79
CA GLN A 70 4.99 -1.39 6.80
C GLN A 70 3.74 -2.18 6.46
N TYR A 71 2.98 -2.60 7.48
CA TYR A 71 1.74 -3.36 7.27
C TYR A 71 0.72 -2.54 6.47
N GLN A 72 0.58 -1.25 6.77
CA GLN A 72 -0.33 -0.36 6.02
C GLN A 72 0.13 -0.14 4.58
N VAL A 73 1.42 0.14 4.37
CA VAL A 73 1.99 0.32 3.02
C VAL A 73 1.73 -0.93 2.19
N ILE A 74 2.00 -2.11 2.72
CA ILE A 74 1.82 -3.37 1.99
C ILE A 74 0.36 -3.63 1.66
N GLY A 75 -0.57 -3.34 2.57
CA GLY A 75 -2.01 -3.41 2.29
C GLY A 75 -2.41 -2.53 1.10
N ILE A 76 -1.89 -1.30 1.05
CA ILE A 76 -2.13 -0.37 -0.06
C ILE A 76 -1.51 -0.89 -1.36
N LEU A 77 -0.27 -1.40 -1.32
CA LEU A 77 0.41 -1.92 -2.51
C LEU A 77 -0.29 -3.17 -3.07
N ASN A 78 -0.72 -4.09 -2.21
CA ASN A 78 -1.52 -5.25 -2.60
C ASN A 78 -2.85 -4.82 -3.24
N SER A 79 -3.53 -3.84 -2.64
CA SER A 79 -4.77 -3.28 -3.22
C SER A 79 -4.51 -2.65 -4.59
N PHE A 80 -3.39 -1.94 -4.76
CA PHE A 80 -3.00 -1.37 -6.05
C PHE A 80 -2.82 -2.45 -7.13
N ILE A 81 -2.09 -3.52 -6.83
CA ILE A 81 -1.90 -4.65 -7.77
C ILE A 81 -3.24 -5.30 -8.12
N SER A 82 -4.07 -5.60 -7.12
CA SER A 82 -5.39 -6.20 -7.33
C SER A 82 -6.28 -5.33 -8.24
N ASN A 83 -6.27 -4.00 -8.03
CA ASN A 83 -7.00 -3.08 -8.90
C ASN A 83 -6.47 -3.11 -10.34
N ARG A 84 -5.15 -3.18 -10.55
CA ARG A 84 -4.56 -3.31 -11.89
C ARG A 84 -4.91 -4.64 -12.56
N GLN A 85 -4.95 -5.74 -11.81
CA GLN A 85 -5.41 -7.03 -12.33
C GLN A 85 -6.88 -6.97 -12.75
N ASN A 86 -7.73 -6.28 -12.00
CA ASN A 86 -9.15 -6.07 -12.36
C ASN A 86 -9.29 -5.21 -13.61
N ASP A 87 -8.55 -4.11 -13.71
CA ASP A 87 -8.52 -3.24 -14.89
C ASP A 87 -8.09 -4.02 -16.14
N PHE A 88 -7.09 -4.88 -16.01
CA PHE A 88 -6.63 -5.76 -17.08
C PHE A 88 -7.74 -6.73 -17.53
N VAL A 89 -8.42 -7.40 -16.58
CA VAL A 89 -9.53 -8.31 -16.89
C VAL A 89 -10.64 -7.58 -17.66
N GLN A 90 -11.03 -6.39 -17.19
CA GLN A 90 -12.05 -5.57 -17.86
C GLN A 90 -11.63 -5.19 -19.28
N THR A 91 -10.36 -4.84 -19.46
CA THR A 91 -9.79 -4.45 -20.77
C THR A 91 -9.79 -5.64 -21.74
N VAL A 92 -9.28 -6.80 -21.32
CA VAL A 92 -9.24 -8.00 -22.15
C VAL A 92 -10.65 -8.49 -22.48
N TYR A 93 -11.57 -8.46 -21.50
CA TYR A 93 -12.95 -8.87 -21.71
C TYR A 93 -13.68 -8.03 -22.77
N ARG A 94 -13.42 -6.72 -22.81
CA ARG A 94 -14.03 -5.78 -23.77
C ARG A 94 -13.31 -5.72 -25.12
N SER A 95 -12.22 -6.45 -25.29
CA SER A 95 -11.44 -6.45 -26.53
C SER A 95 -12.06 -7.35 -27.59
N ASN A 96 -11.73 -7.11 -28.86
CA ASN A 96 -12.11 -7.97 -29.98
C ASN A 96 -11.16 -9.17 -30.18
N LEU A 97 -10.41 -9.56 -29.15
CA LEU A 97 -9.51 -10.72 -29.20
C LEU A 97 -10.31 -12.02 -29.31
N ASN A 98 -9.74 -13.02 -29.99
CA ASN A 98 -10.34 -14.35 -30.02
C ASN A 98 -10.31 -15.02 -28.63
N ASP A 99 -11.17 -16.03 -28.44
CA ASP A 99 -11.37 -16.66 -27.13
C ASP A 99 -10.10 -17.33 -26.60
N ILE A 100 -9.33 -17.97 -27.48
CA ILE A 100 -8.08 -18.67 -27.11
C ILE A 100 -7.07 -17.68 -26.52
N ILE A 101 -6.90 -16.50 -27.14
CA ILE A 101 -5.99 -15.46 -26.65
C ILE A 101 -6.50 -14.88 -25.34
N ARG A 102 -7.81 -14.59 -25.23
CA ARG A 102 -8.39 -14.08 -23.97
C ARG A 102 -8.15 -15.05 -22.82
N GLN A 103 -8.38 -16.34 -23.03
CA GLN A 103 -8.16 -17.37 -22.02
C GLN A 103 -6.70 -17.42 -21.56
N LYS A 104 -5.74 -17.35 -22.49
CA LYS A 104 -4.30 -17.28 -22.16
C LYS A 104 -3.97 -16.03 -21.34
N LEU A 105 -4.51 -14.87 -21.71
CA LEU A 105 -4.27 -13.61 -20.99
C LEU A 105 -4.86 -13.65 -19.57
N PHE A 106 -6.07 -14.17 -19.40
CA PHE A 106 -6.66 -14.35 -18.07
C PHE A 106 -5.84 -15.30 -17.20
N TYR A 107 -5.33 -16.40 -17.78
CA TYR A 107 -4.46 -17.34 -17.08
C TYR A 107 -3.17 -16.67 -16.59
N ILE A 108 -2.48 -15.92 -17.47
CA ILE A 108 -1.26 -15.15 -17.12
C ILE A 108 -1.54 -14.18 -15.97
N ASN A 109 -2.64 -13.42 -16.05
CA ASN A 109 -2.99 -12.43 -15.04
C ASN A 109 -3.35 -13.06 -13.67
N TYR A 110 -4.10 -14.16 -13.69
CA TYR A 110 -4.53 -14.87 -12.48
C TYR A 110 -3.34 -15.45 -11.72
N HIS A 111 -2.37 -16.02 -12.44
CA HIS A 111 -1.18 -16.61 -11.82
C HIS A 111 -0.02 -15.64 -11.59
N GLY A 112 -0.15 -14.38 -12.04
CA GLY A 112 0.91 -13.39 -11.87
C GLY A 112 2.14 -13.67 -12.71
N PHE A 113 2.00 -14.28 -13.88
CA PHE A 113 3.11 -14.64 -14.78
C PHE A 113 3.59 -13.49 -15.67
N TRP A 114 3.58 -12.26 -15.14
CA TRP A 114 4.00 -11.03 -15.81
C TRP A 114 5.34 -10.51 -15.28
#